data_AF-A0A2D4JJ78-F1
#
_entry.id   AF-A0A2D4JJ78-F1
#
_cell.length_a   1.000
_cell.length_b   1.000
_cell.length_c   1.000
_cell.angle_alpha   90.00
_cell.angle_beta   90.00
_cell.angle_gamma   90.00
#
_symmetry.space_group_name_H-M   'P 1'
#
loop_
_entity.id
_entity.type
_entity.pdbx_description
1 polymer ?
#
loop_
_entity_poly.entity_id
_entity_poly.type
_entity_poly.pdbx_seq_one_letter_code
_entity_poly.pdbx_strand_id
1 'polypeptide(L)'
;NSIQNGVIAVFQRKGLADHDLYNLNEGVRQLLKTELGSFFTEYLQNQLLTKGMVILRDKIRFYEGQKLLDTLAETWDFFFSDVLPMLQAIFYPVQGKEPPVRQLALLHFRNIITLNIKLEDALSRSRARIPPSIVQMLLILQGVHESKGVTEDYLKLETLLQKVV
;
A
#
# COMPACT_ATOMS: atom_id res chain seq x y z
N ASN A 1 10.48 18.17 -5.22
CA ASN A 1 9.64 18.21 -4.00
C ASN A 1 10.21 17.17 -3.03
N SER A 2 10.76 17.58 -1.89
CA SER A 2 11.50 16.72 -0.95
C SER A 2 10.65 15.60 -0.37
N ILE A 3 9.38 15.88 -0.06
CA ILE A 3 8.41 14.90 0.48
C ILE A 3 8.22 13.75 -0.50
N GLN A 4 7.98 14.07 -1.77
CA GLN A 4 7.81 13.05 -2.81
C GLN A 4 9.06 12.19 -2.97
N ASN A 5 10.25 12.81 -2.98
CA ASN A 5 11.50 12.05 -3.11
C ASN A 5 11.71 11.10 -1.94
N GLY A 6 11.44 11.55 -0.71
CA GLY A 6 11.52 10.72 0.49
C GLY A 6 10.55 9.53 0.43
N VAL A 7 9.28 9.77 0.08
CA VAL A 7 8.30 8.69 -0.08
C VAL A 7 8.73 7.69 -1.16
N ILE A 8 9.17 8.16 -2.32
CA ILE A 8 9.61 7.27 -3.40
C ILE A 8 10.85 6.46 -2.98
N ALA A 9 11.79 7.04 -2.24
CA ALA A 9 12.95 6.32 -1.72
C ALA A 9 12.54 5.15 -0.80
N VAL A 10 11.52 5.35 0.05
CA VAL A 10 10.94 4.30 0.90
C VAL A 10 10.41 3.15 0.04
N PHE A 11 9.56 3.43 -0.95
CA PHE A 11 9.04 2.39 -1.87
C PHE A 11 10.14 1.68 -2.69
N GLN A 12 11.27 2.35 -2.91
CA GLN A 12 12.43 1.81 -3.62
C GLN A 12 13.39 0.99 -2.74
N ARG A 13 13.07 0.74 -1.45
CA ARG A 13 13.99 0.07 -0.48
C ARG A 13 15.29 0.82 -0.24
N LYS A 14 15.35 2.13 -0.50
CA LYS A 14 16.55 2.95 -0.27
C LYS A 14 16.68 3.42 1.18
N GLY A 15 15.61 3.31 1.98
CA GLY A 15 15.54 3.89 3.31
C GLY A 15 15.51 5.42 3.27
N LEU A 16 15.67 6.03 4.45
CA LEU A 16 15.89 7.46 4.64
C LEU A 16 17.27 7.66 5.27
N ALA A 17 17.96 8.76 4.94
CA ALA A 17 19.21 9.08 5.62
C ALA A 17 18.94 9.63 7.03
N ASP A 18 20.00 9.76 7.83
CA ASP A 18 19.91 10.36 9.17
C ASP A 18 19.30 11.76 9.09
N HIS A 19 18.40 12.07 10.03
CA HIS A 19 17.63 13.32 10.11
C HIS A 19 16.64 13.60 8.96
N ASP A 20 16.58 12.81 7.90
CA ASP A 20 15.62 13.03 6.79
C ASP A 20 14.17 12.96 7.27
N LEU A 21 13.86 12.05 8.21
CA LEU A 21 12.51 11.95 8.77
C LEU A 21 12.06 13.25 9.43
N TYR A 22 12.95 13.93 10.16
CA TYR A 22 12.64 15.22 10.78
C TYR A 22 12.36 16.29 9.71
N ASN A 23 13.21 16.36 8.68
CA ASN A 23 13.04 17.32 7.58
C ASN A 23 11.76 17.07 6.78
N LEU A 24 11.40 15.80 6.58
CA LEU A 24 10.16 15.41 5.93
C LEU A 24 8.94 15.81 6.77
N ASN A 25 8.98 15.58 8.08
CA ASN A 25 7.93 16.00 9.01
C ASN A 25 7.75 17.53 9.02
N GLU A 26 8.85 18.30 9.03
CA GLU A 26 8.78 19.76 8.89
C GLU A 26 8.18 20.17 7.53
N GLY A 27 8.61 19.53 6.45
CA GLY A 27 8.05 19.76 5.11
C GLY A 27 6.54 19.53 5.06
N VAL A 28 6.05 18.45 5.68
CA VAL A 28 4.62 18.16 5.78
C VAL A 28 3.91 19.22 6.62
N ARG A 29 4.46 19.64 7.77
CA ARG A 29 3.89 20.74 8.59
C ARG A 29 3.74 22.04 7.80
N GLN A 30 4.74 22.38 6.99
CA GLN A 30 4.66 23.60 6.16
C GLN A 30 3.65 23.44 5.04
N LEU A 31 3.60 22.28 4.37
CA LEU A 31 2.60 22.00 3.33
C LEU A 31 1.17 22.14 3.86
N LEU A 32 0.90 21.65 5.07
CA LEU A 32 -0.42 21.74 5.70
C LEU A 32 -0.90 23.17 5.96
N LYS A 33 0.02 24.14 6.06
CA LYS A 33 -0.31 25.56 6.24
C LYS A 33 -0.62 26.27 4.91
N THR A 34 -0.39 25.62 3.77
CA THR A 34 -0.67 26.17 2.44
C THR A 34 -2.06 25.73 1.95
N GLU A 35 -2.51 26.26 0.81
CA GLU A 35 -3.73 25.81 0.14
C GLU A 35 -3.71 24.31 -0.21
N LEU A 36 -2.55 23.73 -0.48
CA LEU A 36 -2.42 22.27 -0.69
C LEU A 36 -2.74 21.46 0.56
N GLY A 37 -2.71 22.08 1.75
CA GLY A 37 -3.08 21.46 3.01
C GLY A 37 -4.54 21.02 3.04
N SER A 38 -5.47 21.72 2.40
CA SER A 38 -6.87 21.32 2.33
C SER A 38 -7.07 20.05 1.48
N PHE A 39 -6.30 19.93 0.39
CA PHE A 39 -6.30 18.79 -0.54
C PHE A 39 -5.23 17.74 -0.24
N PHE A 40 -4.77 17.68 1.01
CA PHE A 40 -3.67 16.79 1.39
C PHE A 40 -3.99 15.31 1.11
N THR A 41 -5.23 14.88 1.34
CA THR A 41 -5.65 13.49 1.12
C THR A 41 -5.51 13.12 -0.35
N GLU A 42 -6.02 13.97 -1.26
CA GLU A 42 -5.89 13.78 -2.70
C GLU A 42 -4.43 13.84 -3.14
N TYR A 43 -3.63 14.74 -2.57
CA TYR A 43 -2.20 14.81 -2.84
C TYR A 43 -1.49 13.51 -2.44
N LEU A 44 -1.72 13.00 -1.23
CA LEU A 44 -1.14 11.75 -0.74
C LEU A 44 -1.55 10.58 -1.64
N GLN A 45 -2.84 10.44 -1.94
CA GLN A 45 -3.35 9.34 -2.78
C GLN A 45 -2.80 9.41 -4.21
N ASN A 46 -3.00 10.54 -4.89
CA ASN A 46 -2.78 10.64 -6.34
C ASN A 46 -1.31 10.86 -6.70
N GLN A 47 -0.56 11.58 -5.87
CA GLN A 47 0.82 11.94 -6.21
C GLN A 47 1.86 11.05 -5.55
N LEU A 48 1.56 10.47 -4.37
CA LEU A 48 2.56 9.75 -3.58
C LEU A 48 2.26 8.24 -3.56
N LEU A 49 1.11 7.83 -3.02
CA LEU A 49 0.74 6.43 -2.89
C LEU A 49 0.61 5.74 -4.25
N THR A 50 -0.09 6.34 -5.21
CA THR A 50 -0.22 5.76 -6.56
C THR A 50 1.13 5.49 -7.21
N LYS A 51 2.08 6.44 -7.15
CA LYS A 51 3.42 6.26 -7.72
C LYS A 51 4.20 5.15 -6.98
N GLY A 52 4.15 5.15 -5.66
CA GLY A 52 4.78 4.12 -4.82
C GLY A 52 4.24 2.72 -5.11
N MET A 53 2.92 2.56 -5.19
CA MET A 53 2.30 1.27 -5.48
C MET A 53 2.63 0.76 -6.88
N VAL A 54 2.69 1.64 -7.88
CA VAL A 54 3.11 1.27 -9.24
C VAL A 54 4.55 0.71 -9.24
N ILE A 55 5.46 1.30 -8.45
CA ILE A 55 6.83 0.78 -8.30
C ILE A 55 6.83 -0.65 -7.75
N LEU A 56 5.99 -0.94 -6.75
CA LEU A 56 5.88 -2.30 -6.18
C LEU A 56 5.22 -3.27 -7.17
N ARG A 57 4.09 -2.87 -7.77
CA ARG A 57 3.34 -3.69 -8.72
C ARG A 57 4.18 -4.08 -9.92
N ASP A 58 4.96 -3.15 -10.47
CA ASP A 58 5.75 -3.39 -11.67
C ASP A 58 6.86 -4.44 -11.46
N LYS A 59 7.24 -4.72 -10.20
CA LYS A 59 8.14 -5.83 -9.86
C LYS A 59 7.46 -7.21 -9.95
N ILE A 60 6.13 -7.29 -9.85
CA ILE A 60 5.41 -8.57 -9.72
C ILE A 60 4.41 -8.85 -10.83
N ARG A 61 3.95 -7.83 -11.58
CA ARG A 61 2.84 -7.94 -12.56
C ARG A 61 3.04 -8.96 -13.69
N PHE A 62 4.28 -9.39 -13.93
CA PHE A 62 4.63 -10.35 -14.97
C PHE A 62 4.82 -11.78 -14.44
N TYR A 63 4.73 -11.99 -13.13
CA TYR A 63 4.82 -13.32 -12.53
C TYR A 63 3.46 -14.01 -12.51
N GLU A 64 3.50 -15.34 -12.53
CA GLU A 64 2.31 -16.19 -12.49
C GLU A 64 2.53 -17.41 -11.58
N GLY A 65 1.44 -18.02 -11.11
CA GLY A 65 1.49 -19.24 -10.30
C GLY A 65 2.27 -19.08 -9.00
N GLN A 66 3.04 -20.10 -8.64
CA GLN A 66 3.79 -20.11 -7.38
C GLN A 66 4.74 -18.91 -7.26
N LYS A 67 5.44 -18.54 -8.35
CA LYS A 67 6.32 -17.37 -8.34
C LYS A 67 5.57 -16.08 -8.05
N LEU A 68 4.34 -15.93 -8.59
CA LEU A 68 3.50 -14.77 -8.24
C LEU A 68 3.16 -14.77 -6.75
N LEU A 69 2.78 -15.92 -6.18
CA LEU A 69 2.44 -16.03 -4.76
C LEU A 69 3.65 -15.68 -3.88
N ASP A 70 4.81 -16.27 -4.15
CA ASP A 70 6.02 -16.05 -3.36
C ASP A 70 6.47 -14.59 -3.43
N THR A 71 6.49 -13.98 -4.63
CA THR A 71 6.89 -12.57 -4.77
C THR A 71 5.84 -11.61 -4.22
N LEU A 72 4.54 -11.93 -4.30
CA LEU A 72 3.49 -11.12 -3.68
C LEU A 72 3.63 -11.14 -2.15
N ALA A 73 3.93 -12.30 -1.56
CA ALA A 73 4.22 -12.42 -0.13
C ALA A 73 5.40 -11.53 0.28
N GLU A 74 6.53 -11.62 -0.42
CA GLU A 74 7.70 -10.75 -0.17
C GLU A 74 7.40 -9.26 -0.35
N THR A 75 6.57 -8.92 -1.34
CA THR A 75 6.16 -7.54 -1.62
C THR A 75 5.25 -7.01 -0.52
N TRP A 76 4.34 -7.84 -0.04
CA TRP A 76 3.46 -7.53 1.08
C TRP A 76 4.24 -7.36 2.38
N ASP A 77 5.14 -8.30 2.70
CA ASP A 77 5.92 -8.25 3.94
C ASP A 77 6.75 -6.96 4.02
N PHE A 78 7.40 -6.59 2.91
CA PHE A 78 8.11 -5.32 2.79
C PHE A 78 7.18 -4.10 2.90
N PHE A 79 6.03 -4.14 2.22
CA PHE A 79 5.10 -3.03 2.29
C PHE A 79 4.57 -2.83 3.72
N PHE A 80 4.14 -3.92 4.36
CA PHE A 80 3.48 -3.88 5.65
C PHE A 80 4.45 -3.61 6.81
N SER A 81 5.67 -4.14 6.74
CA SER A 81 6.65 -4.05 7.82
C SER A 81 7.58 -2.84 7.69
N ASP A 82 7.87 -2.37 6.47
CA ASP A 82 8.82 -1.28 6.25
C ASP A 82 8.13 -0.02 5.70
N VAL A 83 7.43 -0.15 4.57
CA VAL A 83 6.88 1.02 3.85
C VAL A 83 5.77 1.69 4.66
N LEU A 84 4.81 0.91 5.13
CA LEU A 84 3.63 1.42 5.82
C LEU A 84 3.99 2.14 7.13
N PRO A 85 4.79 1.57 8.05
CA PRO A 85 5.26 2.29 9.23
C PRO A 85 6.04 3.56 8.90
N MET A 86 6.88 3.52 7.85
CA MET A 86 7.64 4.71 7.44
C MET A 86 6.75 5.81 6.85
N LEU A 87 5.72 5.45 6.07
CA LEU A 87 4.70 6.40 5.63
C LEU A 87 3.97 7.02 6.82
N GLN A 88 3.58 6.21 7.81
CA GLN A 88 2.96 6.72 9.04
C GLN A 88 3.90 7.66 9.80
N ALA A 89 5.21 7.39 9.80
CA ALA A 89 6.21 8.25 10.43
C ALA A 89 6.42 9.58 9.68
N ILE A 90 6.57 9.54 8.35
CA ILE A 90 6.72 10.73 7.48
C ILE A 90 5.49 11.65 7.56
N PHE A 91 4.31 11.03 7.65
CA PHE A 91 3.04 11.73 7.70
C PHE A 91 2.49 11.83 9.12
N TYR A 92 3.34 11.65 10.13
CA TYR A 92 2.94 11.90 11.52
C TYR A 92 2.28 13.28 11.70
N PRO A 93 2.70 14.39 11.06
CA PRO A 93 2.05 15.69 11.28
C PRO A 93 0.59 15.80 10.80
N VAL A 94 0.03 14.81 10.12
CA VAL A 94 -1.37 14.83 9.63
C VAL A 94 -2.35 14.11 10.56
N GLN A 95 -1.97 13.84 11.82
CA GLN A 95 -2.89 13.19 12.77
C GLN A 95 -4.21 13.97 12.88
N GLY A 96 -5.32 13.25 12.87
CA GLY A 96 -6.68 13.84 12.90
C GLY A 96 -7.32 14.07 11.53
N LYS A 97 -6.60 13.83 10.42
CA LYS A 97 -7.23 13.73 9.10
C LYS A 97 -7.77 12.32 8.86
N GLU A 98 -9.03 12.25 8.42
CA GLU A 98 -9.70 11.03 8.03
C GLU A 98 -9.80 10.94 6.49
N PRO A 99 -9.52 9.77 5.87
CA PRO A 99 -9.05 8.53 6.50
C PRO A 99 -7.57 8.60 6.92
N PRO A 100 -7.13 7.79 7.92
CA PRO A 100 -5.74 7.76 8.33
C PRO A 100 -4.82 7.27 7.21
N VAL A 101 -3.55 7.70 7.24
CA VAL A 101 -2.51 7.31 6.27
C VAL A 101 -2.44 5.79 6.07
N ARG A 102 -2.61 5.03 7.16
CA ARG A 102 -2.64 3.57 7.12
C ARG A 102 -3.78 3.03 6.25
N GLN A 103 -5.00 3.54 6.43
CA GLN A 103 -6.16 3.11 5.66
C GLN A 103 -5.98 3.45 4.18
N LEU A 104 -5.53 4.67 3.88
CA LEU A 104 -5.22 5.08 2.50
C LEU A 104 -4.17 4.16 1.87
N ALA A 105 -3.06 3.89 2.55
CA ALA A 105 -2.00 3.04 2.01
C ALA A 105 -2.48 1.59 1.78
N LEU A 106 -3.25 1.02 2.71
CA LEU A 106 -3.80 -0.34 2.56
C LEU A 106 -4.83 -0.43 1.43
N LEU A 107 -5.73 0.57 1.29
CA LEU A 107 -6.66 0.65 0.16
C LEU A 107 -5.93 0.69 -1.17
N HIS A 108 -4.87 1.49 -1.26
CA HIS A 108 -4.07 1.59 -2.47
C HIS A 108 -3.32 0.28 -2.77
N PHE A 109 -2.80 -0.43 -1.76
CA PHE A 109 -2.19 -1.75 -1.98
C PHE A 109 -3.22 -2.73 -2.54
N ARG A 110 -4.42 -2.79 -1.94
CA ARG A 110 -5.53 -3.63 -2.41
C ARG A 110 -5.87 -3.35 -3.86
N ASN A 111 -6.19 -2.09 -4.19
CA ASN A 111 -6.74 -1.71 -5.49
C ASN A 111 -5.68 -1.74 -6.61
N ILE A 112 -4.43 -1.31 -6.33
CA ILE A 112 -3.40 -1.19 -7.37
C ILE A 112 -2.61 -2.48 -7.55
N ILE A 113 -2.47 -3.30 -6.50
CA ILE A 113 -1.64 -4.50 -6.53
C ILE A 113 -2.51 -5.74 -6.44
N THR A 114 -3.14 -6.01 -5.30
CA THR A 114 -3.83 -7.28 -5.04
C THR A 114 -4.93 -7.59 -6.06
N LEU A 115 -5.76 -6.60 -6.41
CA LEU A 115 -6.87 -6.75 -7.35
C LEU A 115 -6.48 -6.57 -8.82
N ASN A 116 -5.21 -6.21 -9.10
CA ASN A 116 -4.73 -5.87 -10.44
C ASN A 116 -3.58 -6.78 -10.90
N ILE A 117 -3.50 -7.98 -10.33
CA ILE A 117 -2.61 -9.07 -10.72
C ILE A 117 -3.44 -10.36 -10.86
N LYS A 118 -2.90 -11.38 -11.52
CA LYS A 118 -3.55 -12.69 -11.70
C LYS A 118 -3.53 -13.56 -10.43
N LEU A 119 -3.86 -12.97 -9.28
CA LEU A 119 -3.81 -13.66 -7.98
C LEU A 119 -4.81 -14.82 -7.93
N GLU A 120 -6.03 -14.61 -8.44
CA GLU A 120 -7.07 -15.64 -8.44
C GLU A 120 -6.63 -16.90 -9.22
N ASP A 121 -6.04 -16.69 -10.40
CA ASP A 121 -5.50 -17.77 -11.23
C ASP A 121 -4.39 -18.52 -10.51
N ALA A 122 -3.52 -17.79 -9.78
CA ALA A 122 -2.43 -18.39 -9.03
C ALA A 122 -2.92 -19.22 -7.83
N LEU A 123 -3.92 -18.72 -7.09
CA LEU A 123 -4.54 -19.42 -5.96
C LEU A 123 -5.31 -20.67 -6.41
N SER A 124 -5.92 -20.65 -7.59
CA SER A 124 -6.76 -21.75 -8.08
C SER A 124 -5.97 -22.93 -8.68
N ARG A 125 -4.64 -22.88 -8.71
CA ARG A 125 -3.80 -23.98 -9.22
C ARG A 125 -3.75 -25.15 -8.23
N SER A 126 -3.91 -26.36 -8.74
CA SER A 126 -3.98 -27.61 -7.94
C SER A 126 -2.77 -27.89 -7.02
N ARG A 127 -1.62 -27.27 -7.26
CA ARG A 127 -0.40 -27.40 -6.45
C ARG A 127 0.08 -26.07 -5.86
N ALA A 128 -0.80 -25.07 -5.79
CA ALA A 128 -0.49 -23.80 -5.19
C ALA A 128 -0.15 -23.99 -3.70
N ARG A 129 1.00 -23.47 -3.28
CA ARG A 129 1.37 -23.36 -1.87
C ARG A 129 1.15 -21.92 -1.47
N ILE A 130 0.12 -21.66 -0.68
CA ILE A 130 -0.25 -20.30 -0.28
C ILE A 130 0.69 -19.88 0.86
N PRO A 131 1.53 -18.84 0.69
CA PRO A 131 2.36 -18.32 1.77
C PRO A 131 1.48 -17.74 2.89
N PRO A 132 1.83 -17.93 4.18
CA PRO A 132 1.08 -17.35 5.30
C PRO A 132 0.89 -15.83 5.20
N SER A 133 1.89 -15.11 4.66
CA SER A 133 1.82 -13.68 4.43
C SER A 133 0.67 -13.29 3.48
N ILE A 134 0.30 -14.12 2.50
CA ILE A 134 -0.87 -13.86 1.63
C ILE A 134 -2.17 -13.98 2.42
N VAL A 135 -2.29 -14.99 3.29
CA VAL A 135 -3.49 -15.16 4.13
C VAL A 135 -3.63 -13.95 5.07
N GLN A 136 -2.54 -13.58 5.74
CA GLN A 136 -2.51 -12.41 6.62
C GLN A 136 -2.83 -11.11 5.86
N MET A 137 -2.28 -10.94 4.65
CA MET A 137 -2.59 -9.82 3.77
C MET A 137 -4.08 -9.74 3.47
N LEU A 138 -4.69 -10.81 2.97
CA LEU A 138 -6.10 -10.81 2.57
C LEU A 138 -7.03 -10.53 3.76
N LEU A 139 -6.73 -11.12 4.94
CA LEU A 139 -7.47 -10.84 6.18
C LEU A 139 -7.35 -9.37 6.60
N ILE A 140 -6.16 -8.78 6.52
CA ILE A 140 -5.98 -7.36 6.84
C ILE A 140 -6.72 -6.48 5.85
N LEU A 141 -6.59 -6.74 4.54
CA LEU A 141 -7.24 -5.93 3.51
C LEU A 141 -8.77 -6.03 3.58
N GLN A 142 -9.33 -7.15 4.07
CA GLN A 142 -10.77 -7.32 4.25
C GLN A 142 -11.35 -6.33 5.28
N GLY A 143 -10.58 -5.99 6.33
CA GLY A 143 -10.98 -5.00 7.33
C GLY A 143 -10.84 -3.54 6.87
N VAL A 144 -10.40 -3.30 5.64
CA VAL A 144 -10.13 -1.95 5.12
C VAL A 144 -11.25 -1.53 4.18
N HIS A 145 -12.16 -0.70 4.68
CA HIS A 145 -13.36 -0.28 3.97
C HIS A 145 -13.22 1.11 3.34
N GLU A 146 -13.92 1.30 2.22
CA GLU A 146 -14.15 2.62 1.63
C GLU A 146 -15.39 3.26 2.26
N SER A 147 -15.48 4.59 2.26
CA SER A 147 -16.62 5.31 2.82
C SER A 147 -17.95 5.08 2.07
N LYS A 148 -17.90 4.52 0.86
CA LYS A 148 -19.05 4.36 -0.05
C LYS A 148 -19.79 3.02 0.09
N GLY A 149 -19.46 2.20 1.10
CA GLY A 149 -20.11 0.90 1.34
C GLY A 149 -19.49 -0.24 0.53
N VAL A 150 -20.29 -1.29 0.25
CA VAL A 150 -19.83 -2.50 -0.46
C VAL A 150 -19.57 -2.17 -1.94
N THR A 151 -18.36 -2.45 -2.41
CA THR A 151 -17.94 -2.22 -3.80
C THR A 151 -17.61 -3.53 -4.52
N GLU A 152 -17.56 -3.51 -5.85
CA GLU A 152 -17.13 -4.67 -6.65
C GLU A 152 -15.72 -5.12 -6.25
N ASP A 153 -14.82 -4.17 -5.98
CA ASP A 153 -13.46 -4.44 -5.50
C ASP A 153 -13.45 -5.17 -4.15
N TYR A 154 -14.39 -4.81 -3.26
CA TYR A 154 -14.56 -5.52 -1.99
C TYR A 154 -15.02 -6.97 -2.21
N LEU A 155 -16.02 -7.19 -3.07
CA LEU A 155 -16.50 -8.55 -3.39
C LEU A 155 -15.42 -9.42 -4.08
N LYS A 156 -14.59 -8.82 -4.93
CA LYS A 156 -13.43 -9.50 -5.51
C LYS A 156 -12.44 -9.94 -4.43
N LEU A 157 -12.20 -9.08 -3.44
CA LEU A 157 -11.34 -9.43 -2.31
C LEU A 157 -11.93 -10.59 -1.48
N GLU A 158 -13.23 -10.60 -1.24
CA GLU A 158 -13.89 -11.71 -0.53
C GLU A 158 -13.73 -13.04 -1.27
N THR A 159 -13.90 -13.03 -2.60
CA THR A 159 -13.69 -14.22 -3.44
C THR A 159 -12.25 -14.75 -3.33
N LEU A 160 -11.26 -13.86 -3.27
CA LEU A 160 -9.87 -14.25 -3.06
C LEU A 160 -9.64 -14.85 -1.67
N LEU A 161 -10.25 -14.28 -0.63
CA LEU A 161 -10.11 -14.77 0.74
C LEU A 161 -10.73 -16.16 0.92
N GLN A 162 -11.87 -16.43 0.29
CA GLN A 162 -12.53 -17.75 0.32
C GLN A 162 -11.66 -18.88 -0.26
N LYS A 163 -10.64 -18.56 -1.06
CA LYS A 163 -9.71 -19.56 -1.61
C LYS A 163 -8.57 -19.93 -0.66
N VAL A 164 -8.39 -19.19 0.44
CA VAL A 164 -7.26 -19.36 1.36
C VAL A 164 -7.65 -19.63 2.80
N VAL A 165 -8.94 -19.53 3.15
CA VAL A 165 -9.53 -19.78 4.48
C VAL A 165 -10.46 -20.99 4.43
#